data_AF-A0A718Y5D9-F1
#
_entry.id   AF-A0A718Y5D9-F1
#
_cell.length_a   1.000
_cell.length_b   1.000
_cell.length_c   1.000
_cell.angle_alpha   90.00
_cell.angle_beta   90.00
_cell.angle_gamma   90.00
#
_symmetry.space_group_name_H-M   'P 1'
#
loop_
_entity.id
_entity.type
_entity.pdbx_description
1 polymer ?
#
loop_
_entity_poly.entity_id
_entity_poly.type
_entity_poly.pdbx_seq_one_letter_code
_entity_poly.pdbx_strand_id
1 'polypeptide(L)'
;MTRREEAKIYHAGPSIIDFLPWVEYLDEEQCLLLDDGVSVGAVYEVTPAATEGRTAERLEQVRDTVEDALQDSFDEYDTHPWVVQFFCQDENDVDAYLDHLRGYVKPHAQRTAFTEAWLGEMERHLRGIARPEGLFTDTLVTGQPWRGQQRRTRMVVYRRIGKNSHDP
;
A
#
# COMPACT_ATOMS: atom_id res chain seq x y z
N MET A 1 27.90 -17.40 39.15
CA MET A 1 26.89 -17.23 38.10
C MET A 1 26.28 -18.59 37.83
N THR A 2 24.99 -18.75 38.11
CA THR A 2 24.25 -20.00 37.89
C THR A 2 23.86 -20.12 36.42
N ARG A 3 23.71 -21.35 35.89
CA ARG A 3 23.24 -21.59 34.50
C ARG A 3 21.95 -20.85 34.15
N ARG A 4 21.12 -20.57 35.16
CA ARG A 4 19.85 -19.86 35.04
C ARG A 4 20.03 -18.34 34.87
N GLU A 5 21.10 -17.78 35.43
CA GLU A 5 21.51 -16.38 35.21
C GLU A 5 22.19 -16.21 33.84
N GLU A 6 22.99 -17.19 33.43
CA GLU A 6 23.61 -17.24 32.10
C GLU A 6 22.54 -17.31 30.99
N ALA A 7 21.53 -18.17 31.12
CA ALA A 7 20.43 -18.27 30.16
C ALA A 7 19.61 -16.97 30.04
N LYS A 8 19.47 -16.18 31.11
CA LYS A 8 18.79 -14.87 31.07
C LYS A 8 19.59 -13.81 30.32
N ILE A 9 20.91 -13.89 30.32
CA ILE A 9 21.79 -12.96 29.60
C ILE A 9 21.75 -13.23 28.09
N TYR A 10 21.59 -14.49 27.68
CA TYR A 10 21.45 -14.88 26.27
C TYR A 10 20.00 -14.91 25.76
N HIS A 11 19.02 -14.67 26.62
CA HIS A 11 17.62 -14.55 26.20
C HIS A 11 17.41 -13.16 25.58
N ALA A 12 17.63 -13.04 24.27
CA ALA A 12 17.15 -11.88 23.53
C ALA A 12 15.62 -11.77 23.72
N GLY A 13 15.13 -10.57 24.02
CA GLY A 13 13.69 -10.31 23.99
C GLY A 13 13.15 -10.53 22.57
N PRO A 14 11.81 -10.67 22.41
CA PRO A 14 11.23 -10.82 21.09
C PRO A 14 11.63 -9.62 20.22
N SER A 15 12.12 -9.92 19.03
CA SER A 15 12.46 -8.98 17.99
C SER A 15 11.20 -8.52 17.26
N ILE A 16 11.28 -7.43 16.49
CA ILE A 16 10.14 -6.95 15.70
C ILE A 16 9.65 -7.99 14.69
N ILE A 17 10.55 -8.87 14.23
CA ILE A 17 10.27 -9.93 13.27
C ILE A 17 9.32 -10.96 13.90
N ASP A 18 9.44 -11.22 15.20
CA ASP A 18 8.58 -12.15 15.93
C ASP A 18 7.11 -11.65 16.03
N PHE A 19 6.84 -10.40 15.66
CA PHE A 19 5.52 -9.80 15.62
C PHE A 19 5.00 -9.55 14.20
N LEU A 20 5.78 -9.88 13.15
CA LEU A 20 5.29 -9.77 11.79
C LEU A 20 4.19 -10.80 11.54
N PRO A 21 3.06 -10.42 10.92
CA PRO A 21 1.93 -11.32 10.73
C PRO A 21 2.13 -12.31 9.56
N TRP A 22 3.33 -12.37 8.96
CA TRP A 22 3.66 -13.17 7.79
C TRP A 22 5.08 -13.74 7.87
N VAL A 23 5.30 -14.86 7.17
CA VAL A 23 6.55 -15.62 7.12
C VAL A 23 7.34 -15.30 5.86
N GLU A 24 6.73 -15.50 4.70
CA GLU A 24 7.37 -15.32 3.41
C GLU A 24 6.36 -15.01 2.30
N TYR A 25 6.89 -14.58 1.14
CA TYR A 25 6.14 -14.47 -0.09
C TYR A 25 6.36 -15.72 -0.93
N LEU A 26 5.26 -16.33 -1.36
CA LEU A 26 5.25 -17.51 -2.22
C LEU A 26 5.18 -17.04 -3.67
N ASP A 27 6.31 -17.15 -4.39
CA ASP A 27 6.44 -16.62 -5.76
C ASP A 27 5.52 -17.32 -6.78
N GLU A 28 5.27 -18.63 -6.64
CA GLU A 28 4.46 -19.40 -7.57
C GLU A 28 2.96 -19.05 -7.44
N GLU A 29 2.46 -18.96 -6.21
CA GLU A 29 1.07 -18.65 -5.88
C GLU A 29 0.79 -17.14 -5.79
N GLN A 30 1.85 -16.32 -5.81
CA GLN A 30 1.81 -14.87 -5.71
C GLN A 30 1.11 -14.33 -4.44
N CYS A 31 1.30 -15.01 -3.31
CA CYS A 31 0.67 -14.66 -2.03
C CYS A 31 1.65 -14.65 -0.85
N LEU A 32 1.26 -14.03 0.26
CA LEU A 32 2.01 -14.03 1.51
C LEU A 32 1.53 -15.17 2.41
N LEU A 33 2.44 -16.03 2.84
CA LEU A 33 2.18 -17.02 3.90
C LEU A 33 2.15 -16.32 5.25
N LEU A 34 1.08 -16.52 6.03
CA LEU A 34 0.92 -15.93 7.35
C LEU A 34 1.70 -16.69 8.43
N ASP A 35 1.89 -16.07 9.59
CA ASP A 35 2.63 -16.60 10.75
C ASP A 35 2.09 -17.91 11.36
N ASP A 36 0.89 -18.35 10.97
CA ASP A 36 0.33 -19.65 11.33
C ASP A 36 0.75 -20.79 10.40
N GLY A 37 1.49 -20.48 9.33
CA GLY A 37 2.07 -21.44 8.40
C GLY A 37 1.08 -22.10 7.45
N VAL A 38 -0.19 -21.67 7.46
CA VAL A 38 -1.25 -22.25 6.61
C VAL A 38 -2.14 -21.19 5.97
N SER A 39 -2.39 -20.08 6.65
CA SER A 39 -3.20 -19.00 6.12
C SER A 39 -2.38 -18.18 5.13
N VAL A 40 -3.05 -17.65 4.11
CA VAL A 40 -2.42 -16.82 3.09
C VAL A 40 -3.12 -15.47 2.97
N GLY A 41 -2.39 -14.48 2.46
CA GLY A 41 -2.92 -13.17 2.11
C GLY A 41 -2.40 -12.67 0.77
N ALA A 42 -3.17 -11.82 0.12
CA ALA A 42 -2.78 -11.13 -1.12
C ALA A 42 -2.76 -9.63 -0.89
N VAL A 43 -1.82 -8.93 -1.55
CA VAL A 43 -1.66 -7.49 -1.47
C VAL A 43 -1.81 -6.89 -2.87
N TYR A 44 -2.71 -5.95 -3.00
CA TYR A 44 -2.98 -5.23 -4.25
C TYR A 44 -2.71 -3.74 -4.06
N GLU A 45 -2.13 -3.11 -5.08
CA GLU A 45 -2.14 -1.66 -5.18
C GLU A 45 -3.46 -1.21 -5.82
N VAL A 46 -4.17 -0.30 -5.16
CA VAL A 46 -5.46 0.21 -5.61
C VAL A 46 -5.33 1.66 -6.02
N THR A 47 -5.76 1.97 -7.24
CA THR A 47 -5.82 3.35 -7.73
C THR A 47 -7.11 4.02 -7.23
N PRO A 48 -7.03 5.13 -6.48
CA PRO A 48 -8.22 5.81 -6.00
C PRO A 48 -9.00 6.49 -7.13
N ALA A 49 -10.33 6.44 -7.06
CA ALA A 49 -11.21 7.14 -8.00
C ALA A 49 -11.38 8.62 -7.60
N ALA A 50 -11.25 9.53 -8.57
CA ALA A 50 -11.48 10.96 -8.34
C ALA A 50 -12.97 11.25 -8.15
N THR A 51 -13.34 11.70 -6.94
CA THR A 51 -14.72 12.00 -6.55
C THR A 51 -15.08 13.48 -6.72
N GLU A 52 -14.10 14.39 -6.67
CA GLU A 52 -14.32 15.83 -6.79
C GLU A 52 -14.87 16.21 -8.17
N GLY A 53 -15.88 17.09 -8.18
CA GLY A 53 -16.51 17.59 -9.42
C GLY A 53 -17.31 16.54 -10.20
N ARG A 54 -17.57 15.35 -9.64
CA ARG A 54 -18.41 14.31 -10.25
C ARG A 54 -19.88 14.51 -9.90
N THR A 55 -20.76 14.03 -10.79
CA THR A 55 -22.20 13.97 -10.51
C THR A 55 -22.48 12.92 -9.43
N ALA A 56 -23.57 13.09 -8.69
CA ALA A 56 -24.01 12.12 -7.68
C ALA A 56 -24.19 10.72 -8.30
N GLU A 57 -24.83 10.65 -9.49
CA GLU A 57 -25.00 9.40 -10.25
C GLU A 57 -23.67 8.69 -10.52
N ARG A 58 -22.62 9.44 -10.87
CA ARG A 58 -21.29 8.84 -11.09
C ARG A 58 -20.69 8.30 -9.80
N LEU A 59 -20.90 8.97 -8.68
CA LEU A 59 -20.42 8.52 -7.37
C LEU A 59 -21.16 7.25 -6.92
N GLU A 60 -22.46 7.18 -7.16
CA GLU A 60 -23.28 5.99 -6.90
C GLU A 60 -22.80 4.80 -7.73
N GLN A 61 -22.59 4.99 -9.03
CA GLN A 61 -22.04 3.92 -9.89
C GLN A 61 -20.68 3.39 -9.39
N VAL A 62 -19.79 4.28 -8.94
CA VAL A 62 -18.49 3.87 -8.40
C VAL A 62 -18.66 3.12 -7.08
N ARG A 63 -19.55 3.58 -6.20
CA ARG A 63 -19.89 2.87 -4.96
C ARG A 63 -20.40 1.47 -5.27
N ASP A 64 -21.40 1.35 -6.14
CA ASP A 64 -22.06 0.08 -6.46
C ASP A 64 -21.06 -0.89 -7.08
N THR A 65 -20.20 -0.42 -7.99
CA THR A 65 -19.12 -1.27 -8.56
C THR A 65 -18.17 -1.80 -7.48
N VAL A 66 -17.82 -0.98 -6.48
CA VAL A 66 -16.93 -1.40 -5.39
C VAL A 66 -17.67 -2.34 -4.43
N GLU A 67 -18.93 -2.08 -4.15
CA GLU A 67 -19.79 -2.94 -3.32
C GLU A 67 -19.94 -4.33 -3.95
N ASP A 68 -20.36 -4.39 -5.22
CA ASP A 68 -20.52 -5.64 -5.98
C ASP A 68 -19.21 -6.43 -6.02
N ALA A 69 -18.09 -5.76 -6.31
CA ALA A 69 -16.78 -6.41 -6.35
C ALA A 69 -16.38 -7.04 -5.02
N LEU A 70 -16.74 -6.44 -3.88
CA LEU A 70 -16.45 -6.99 -2.56
C LEU A 70 -17.44 -8.08 -2.15
N GLN A 71 -18.72 -7.92 -2.45
CA GLN A 71 -19.77 -8.90 -2.11
C GLN A 71 -19.61 -10.20 -2.91
N ASP A 72 -19.29 -10.10 -4.20
CA ASP A 72 -19.23 -11.27 -5.10
C ASP A 72 -17.90 -12.04 -5.02
N SER A 73 -16.86 -11.45 -4.42
CA SER A 73 -15.51 -12.06 -4.42
C SER A 73 -15.24 -13.01 -3.25
N PHE A 74 -16.06 -13.00 -2.19
CA PHE A 74 -15.75 -13.70 -0.95
C PHE A 74 -16.94 -14.50 -0.42
N ASP A 75 -16.75 -15.80 -0.26
CA ASP A 75 -17.72 -16.66 0.42
C ASP A 75 -17.88 -16.25 1.89
N GLU A 76 -19.12 -16.25 2.38
CA GLU A 76 -19.45 -15.97 3.77
C GLU A 76 -19.19 -17.21 4.64
N TYR A 77 -18.42 -17.03 5.72
CA TYR A 77 -18.13 -18.09 6.70
C TYR A 77 -18.47 -17.62 8.11
N ASP A 78 -19.16 -18.49 8.88
CA ASP A 78 -19.47 -18.24 10.29
C ASP A 78 -18.22 -18.15 11.18
N THR A 79 -17.12 -18.77 10.74
CA THR A 79 -15.82 -18.75 11.42
C THR A 79 -14.71 -18.44 10.42
N HIS A 80 -13.68 -17.74 10.90
CA HIS A 80 -12.53 -17.33 10.08
C HIS A 80 -12.98 -16.51 8.84
N PRO A 81 -13.57 -15.32 9.04
CA PRO A 81 -14.06 -14.51 7.93
C PRO A 81 -12.90 -14.02 7.05
N TRP A 82 -13.22 -13.70 5.81
CA TRP A 82 -12.34 -12.90 4.97
C TRP A 82 -12.16 -11.50 5.57
N VAL A 83 -10.92 -11.03 5.60
CA VAL A 83 -10.58 -9.66 6.00
C VAL A 83 -10.02 -8.93 4.79
N VAL A 84 -10.69 -7.83 4.43
CA VAL A 84 -10.22 -6.88 3.42
C VAL A 84 -9.84 -5.59 4.14
N GLN A 85 -8.56 -5.25 4.10
CA GLN A 85 -8.02 -4.08 4.79
C GLN A 85 -7.35 -3.12 3.82
N PHE A 86 -7.66 -1.83 3.94
CA PHE A 86 -7.05 -0.78 3.15
C PHE A 86 -6.03 0.00 3.98
N PHE A 87 -4.81 0.10 3.46
CA PHE A 87 -3.75 0.94 4.01
C PHE A 87 -3.50 2.11 3.07
N CYS A 88 -3.81 3.31 3.53
CA CYS A 88 -3.54 4.55 2.82
C CYS A 88 -2.30 5.19 3.41
N GLN A 89 -1.22 5.23 2.62
CA GLN A 89 0.03 5.85 3.02
C GLN A 89 0.35 6.98 2.06
N ASP A 90 0.73 8.13 2.61
CA ASP A 90 1.28 9.22 1.82
C ASP A 90 2.79 9.01 1.69
N GLU A 91 3.25 8.87 0.45
CA GLU A 91 4.64 8.66 0.07
C GLU A 91 5.18 9.94 -0.58
N ASN A 92 6.42 10.33 -0.23
CA ASN A 92 7.10 11.47 -0.85
C ASN A 92 8.01 11.04 -2.01
N ASP A 93 8.08 9.73 -2.28
CA ASP A 93 8.87 9.21 -3.39
C ASP A 93 8.16 9.54 -4.71
N VAL A 94 8.82 10.39 -5.49
CA VAL A 94 8.32 10.83 -6.80
C VAL A 94 8.89 9.98 -7.95
N ASP A 95 9.86 9.10 -7.68
CA ASP A 95 10.58 8.37 -8.72
C ASP A 95 9.65 7.42 -9.48
N ALA A 96 8.81 6.66 -8.77
CA ALA A 96 7.82 5.78 -9.39
C ALA A 96 6.86 6.55 -10.33
N TYR A 97 6.43 7.75 -9.92
CA TYR A 97 5.58 8.59 -10.77
C TYR A 97 6.33 9.14 -11.99
N LEU A 98 7.57 9.59 -11.80
CA LEU A 98 8.41 10.08 -12.89
C LEU A 98 8.69 9.00 -13.93
N ASP A 99 8.93 7.77 -13.49
CA ASP A 99 9.14 6.63 -14.39
C ASP A 99 7.87 6.28 -15.17
N HIS A 100 6.71 6.28 -14.50
CA HIS A 100 5.44 6.13 -15.17
C HIS A 100 5.20 7.26 -16.21
N LEU A 101 5.51 8.51 -15.85
CA LEU A 101 5.37 9.67 -16.74
C LEU A 101 6.25 9.55 -17.99
N ARG A 102 7.51 9.12 -17.82
CA ARG A 102 8.43 8.85 -18.94
C ARG A 102 7.92 7.70 -19.81
N GLY A 103 7.39 6.64 -19.20
CA GLY A 103 6.80 5.50 -19.90
C GLY A 103 5.52 5.83 -20.68
N TYR A 104 4.78 6.85 -20.26
CA TYR A 104 3.54 7.28 -20.93
C TYR A 104 3.77 7.96 -22.28
N VAL A 105 4.99 8.43 -22.55
CA VAL A 105 5.33 9.15 -23.79
C VAL A 105 5.15 8.26 -25.01
N LYS A 106 4.24 8.68 -25.90
CA LYS A 106 3.94 7.95 -27.14
C LYS A 106 5.16 7.90 -28.07
N PRO A 107 5.35 6.82 -28.85
CA PRO A 107 6.56 6.63 -29.67
C PRO A 107 6.94 7.82 -30.57
N HIS A 108 5.95 8.52 -31.16
CA HIS A 108 6.19 9.66 -32.05
C HIS A 108 6.65 10.94 -31.34
N ALA A 109 6.45 11.04 -30.02
CA ALA A 109 6.83 12.19 -29.20
C ALA A 109 8.14 11.97 -28.41
N GLN A 110 8.64 10.73 -28.37
CA GLN A 110 9.87 10.39 -27.67
C GLN A 110 11.09 11.12 -28.27
N ARG A 111 12.02 11.53 -27.41
CA ARG A 111 13.30 12.17 -27.78
C ARG A 111 13.13 13.49 -28.56
N THR A 112 11.95 14.09 -28.54
CA THR A 112 11.77 15.44 -29.07
C THR A 112 12.31 16.46 -28.07
N ALA A 113 12.89 17.56 -28.55
CA ALA A 113 13.41 18.61 -27.67
C ALA A 113 12.33 19.15 -26.70
N PHE A 114 11.08 19.25 -27.18
CA PHE A 114 9.96 19.67 -26.35
C PHE A 114 9.66 18.67 -25.23
N THR A 115 9.55 17.38 -25.55
CA THR A 115 9.25 16.34 -24.55
C THR A 115 10.35 16.24 -23.49
N GLU A 116 11.63 16.27 -23.90
CA GLU A 116 12.74 16.23 -22.93
C GLU A 116 12.76 17.45 -22.01
N ALA A 117 12.54 18.65 -22.57
CA ALA A 117 12.46 19.87 -21.78
C ALA A 117 11.27 19.84 -20.80
N TRP A 118 10.11 19.38 -21.28
CA TRP A 118 8.92 19.27 -20.44
C TRP A 118 9.08 18.25 -19.31
N LEU A 119 9.63 17.06 -19.61
CA LEU A 119 9.92 16.04 -18.59
C LEU A 119 10.92 16.55 -17.54
N GLY A 120 11.96 17.26 -17.96
CA GLY A 120 12.93 17.87 -17.06
C GLY A 120 12.31 18.93 -16.13
N GLU A 121 11.43 19.78 -16.65
CA GLU A 121 10.71 20.75 -15.82
C GLU A 121 9.73 20.10 -14.84
N MET A 122 9.04 19.05 -15.26
CA MET A 122 8.14 18.28 -14.39
C MET A 122 8.92 17.58 -13.28
N GLU A 123 10.05 16.97 -13.60
CA GLU A 123 10.94 16.36 -12.59
C GLU A 123 11.43 17.40 -11.58
N ARG A 124 11.93 18.54 -12.05
CA ARG A 124 12.37 19.64 -11.19
C ARG A 124 11.24 20.13 -10.28
N HIS A 125 10.03 20.26 -10.82
CA HIS A 125 8.86 20.67 -10.06
C HIS A 125 8.49 19.65 -8.98
N LEU A 126 8.33 18.38 -9.35
CA LEU A 126 7.90 17.32 -8.43
C LEU A 126 8.90 17.09 -7.30
N ARG A 127 10.20 17.03 -7.62
CA ARG A 127 11.26 16.97 -6.59
C ARG A 127 11.30 18.24 -5.72
N GLY A 128 10.97 19.39 -6.30
CA GLY A 128 10.87 20.67 -5.60
C GLY A 128 9.76 20.68 -4.55
N ILE A 129 8.61 20.09 -4.84
CA ILE A 129 7.46 20.07 -3.93
C ILE A 129 7.49 18.92 -2.92
N ALA A 130 8.20 17.82 -3.20
CA ALA A 130 8.23 16.62 -2.35
C ALA A 130 9.33 16.62 -1.27
N ARG A 131 9.97 17.77 -1.01
CA ARG A 131 11.10 17.84 -0.08
C ARG A 131 10.70 17.52 1.37
N PRO A 132 11.55 16.83 2.16
CA PRO A 132 11.24 16.45 3.54
C PRO A 132 10.86 17.63 4.44
N GLU A 133 11.52 18.77 4.26
CA GLU A 133 11.32 20.01 5.01
C GLU A 133 9.98 20.71 4.70
N GLY A 134 9.31 20.31 3.62
CA GLY A 134 8.10 20.98 3.14
C GLY A 134 8.35 22.33 2.48
N LEU A 135 7.32 22.84 1.79
CA LEU A 135 7.36 24.13 1.11
C LEU A 135 6.87 25.28 1.99
N PHE A 136 5.90 25.00 2.85
CA PHE A 136 5.39 25.93 3.86
C PHE A 136 4.80 25.12 5.02
N THR A 137 4.59 25.75 6.17
CA THR A 137 3.85 25.10 7.28
C THR A 137 2.37 25.41 7.13
N ASP A 138 1.54 24.38 7.02
CA ASP A 138 0.09 24.55 7.06
C ASP A 138 -0.35 24.78 8.51
N THR A 139 -0.52 26.04 8.89
CA THR A 139 -0.94 26.43 10.23
C THR A 139 -2.45 26.37 10.45
N LEU A 140 -3.25 26.13 9.40
CA LEU A 140 -4.70 26.24 9.46
C LEU A 140 -5.38 24.89 9.73
N VAL A 141 -4.88 23.80 9.13
CA VAL A 141 -5.52 22.47 9.21
C VAL A 141 -4.67 21.47 9.95
N THR A 142 -3.42 21.26 9.53
CA THR A 142 -2.60 20.12 10.00
C THR A 142 -1.54 20.49 11.04
N GLY A 143 -1.07 21.74 11.06
CA GLY A 143 0.08 22.16 11.86
C GLY A 143 1.41 21.54 11.41
N GLN A 144 1.46 20.95 10.22
CA GLN A 144 2.62 20.23 9.69
C GLN A 144 3.22 20.94 8.46
N PRO A 145 4.50 20.65 8.12
CA PRO A 145 5.06 21.07 6.85
C PRO A 145 4.26 20.46 5.69
N TRP A 146 3.69 21.32 4.84
CA TRP A 146 3.04 20.91 3.61
C TRP A 146 4.10 20.55 2.57
N ARG A 147 3.88 19.46 1.86
CA ARG A 147 4.70 19.01 0.73
C ARG A 147 3.83 18.23 -0.24
N GLY A 148 4.27 18.14 -1.49
CA GLY A 148 3.69 17.23 -2.48
C GLY A 148 3.93 15.79 -2.06
N GLN A 149 2.84 15.04 -1.87
CA GLN A 149 2.87 13.63 -1.53
C GLN A 149 1.91 12.89 -2.45
N GLN A 150 2.25 11.65 -2.78
CA GLN A 150 1.36 10.76 -3.49
C GLN A 150 0.76 9.78 -2.49
N ARG A 151 -0.57 9.70 -2.47
CA ARG A 151 -1.25 8.66 -1.71
C ARG A 151 -1.14 7.33 -2.45
N ARG A 152 -0.52 6.35 -1.79
CA ARG A 152 -0.55 4.96 -2.22
C ARG A 152 -1.52 4.18 -1.34
N THR A 153 -2.49 3.54 -1.97
CA THR A 153 -3.47 2.70 -1.27
C THR A 153 -3.15 1.24 -1.56
N ARG A 154 -2.94 0.46 -0.50
CA ARG A 154 -2.75 -0.99 -0.57
C ARG A 154 -3.97 -1.69 0.00
N MET A 155 -4.55 -2.60 -0.75
CA MET A 155 -5.62 -3.50 -0.28
C MET A 155 -5.01 -4.84 0.06
N VAL A 156 -5.14 -5.24 1.31
CA VAL A 156 -4.67 -6.53 1.82
C VAL A 156 -5.90 -7.41 2.07
N VAL A 157 -5.95 -8.55 1.41
CA VAL A 157 -7.01 -9.54 1.54
C VAL A 157 -6.43 -10.79 2.17
N TYR A 158 -6.98 -11.28 3.27
CA TYR A 158 -6.51 -12.50 3.91
C TYR A 158 -7.64 -13.20 4.67
N ARG A 159 -7.46 -14.49 4.92
CA ARG A 159 -8.36 -15.29 5.77
C ARG A 159 -7.50 -16.08 6.73
N ARG A 160 -7.68 -15.84 8.04
CA ARG A 160 -6.88 -16.50 9.08
C ARG A 160 -7.64 -17.66 9.68
N ILE A 161 -7.15 -18.87 9.46
CA ILE A 161 -7.78 -20.13 9.88
C ILE A 161 -7.38 -20.49 11.33
N GLY A 162 -6.23 -20.00 11.82
CA GLY A 162 -5.82 -20.17 13.21
C GLY A 162 -5.15 -21.52 13.49
N LYS A 163 -4.29 -21.57 14.53
CA LYS A 163 -3.32 -22.67 14.76
C LYS A 163 -3.90 -24.09 14.96
N ASN A 164 -5.22 -24.25 15.12
CA ASN A 164 -5.88 -25.53 15.38
C ASN A 164 -7.13 -25.78 14.52
N SER A 165 -7.38 -25.00 13.47
CA SER A 165 -8.52 -25.24 12.59
C SER A 165 -8.08 -26.11 11.42
N HIS A 166 -8.20 -27.42 11.58
CA HIS A 166 -8.48 -28.26 10.43
C HIS A 166 -9.92 -27.96 9.99
N ASP A 167 -10.10 -27.51 8.75
CA ASP A 167 -11.41 -27.53 8.10
C ASP A 167 -11.93 -28.98 8.09
N PRO A 168 -13.24 -29.22 8.33
CA PRO A 168 -13.83 -30.56 8.36
C PRO A 168 -13.81 -31.28 7.00
#